data_AF-A0A2R8B9U2-F1
#
_entry.id   AF-A0A2R8B9U2-F1
#
_cell.length_a   1.000
_cell.length_b   1.000
_cell.length_c   1.000
_cell.angle_alpha   90.00
_cell.angle_beta   90.00
_cell.angle_gamma   90.00
#
_symmetry.space_group_name_H-M   'P 1'
#
loop_
_entity.id
_entity.type
_entity.pdbx_description
1 polymer ?
#
loop_
_entity_poly.entity_id
_entity_poly.type
_entity_poly.pdbx_seq_one_letter_code
_entity_poly.pdbx_strand_id
1 'polypeptide(L)'
;MENAPTLLADVGGTNTRLAVYWQGQIVAGSTMHYANARMDSFESVVAMYLAQRGGTRPNSLCVAIAGPVTGRSGALTNGAWRFDADDLQGQLGFEDVQVINDLAALGYALPALPTEAVQRIGGGAAQEGQALVVGVATGFNVSLSGDGRVFQAELGHASLPVRVMQILKSELGAAAQDFQTVEQCFSGPGLAKIHTLLCGIQAEPAAITRGCDAASQATKALFSRALGVFCREMIYQYLPLGGLYFNGSLARAILGQDVAEIVVQEAGKDAAFAGRFGEIPLYLITDDTAALYGCARYISG
;
A
#
# COMPACT_ATOMS: atom_id res chain seq x y z
N MET A 1 -3.61 34.10 10.84
CA MET A 1 -4.77 33.53 10.12
C MET A 1 -4.92 32.12 10.66
N GLU A 2 -6.03 31.80 11.33
CA GLU A 2 -6.30 30.41 11.72
C GLU A 2 -6.38 29.58 10.43
N ASN A 3 -5.50 28.58 10.28
CA ASN A 3 -5.52 27.67 9.13
C ASN A 3 -6.91 27.04 9.03
N ALA A 4 -7.64 27.26 7.93
CA ALA A 4 -8.96 26.68 7.65
C ALA A 4 -8.90 25.13 7.57
N PRO A 5 -10.02 24.38 7.80
CA PRO A 5 -9.94 22.92 7.86
C PRO A 5 -9.67 22.35 6.49
N THR A 6 -9.06 21.17 6.47
CA THR A 6 -8.78 20.44 5.25
C THR A 6 -9.61 19.16 5.23
N LEU A 7 -10.32 18.93 4.12
CA LEU A 7 -10.93 17.64 3.83
C LEU A 7 -9.85 16.70 3.28
N LEU A 8 -9.76 15.51 3.84
CA LEU A 8 -8.86 14.45 3.39
C LEU A 8 -9.68 13.35 2.75
N ALA A 9 -9.20 12.81 1.64
CA ALA A 9 -9.84 11.72 0.94
C ALA A 9 -8.85 10.62 0.59
N ASP A 10 -9.21 9.38 0.91
CA ASP A 10 -8.56 8.15 0.44
C ASP A 10 -9.54 7.43 -0.47
N VAL A 11 -9.27 7.41 -1.76
CA VAL A 11 -10.16 6.91 -2.80
C VAL A 11 -9.56 5.67 -3.45
N GLY A 12 -10.08 4.51 -3.06
CA GLY A 12 -9.79 3.23 -3.71
C GLY A 12 -10.75 2.93 -4.87
N GLY A 13 -10.60 1.76 -5.49
CA GLY A 13 -11.53 1.31 -6.55
C GLY A 13 -12.95 1.05 -6.03
N THR A 14 -13.08 0.48 -4.84
CA THR A 14 -14.38 0.05 -4.28
C THR A 14 -14.93 0.98 -3.20
N ASN A 15 -14.06 1.71 -2.51
CA ASN A 15 -14.41 2.47 -1.33
C ASN A 15 -13.69 3.81 -1.28
N THR A 16 -14.34 4.79 -0.64
CA THR A 16 -13.79 6.10 -0.32
C THR A 16 -13.86 6.31 1.18
N ARG A 17 -12.80 6.86 1.77
CA ARG A 17 -12.76 7.33 3.15
C ARG A 17 -12.53 8.83 3.15
N LEU A 18 -13.31 9.55 3.94
CA LEU A 18 -13.18 11.00 4.12
C LEU A 18 -12.98 11.32 5.59
N ALA A 19 -12.11 12.27 5.90
CA ALA A 19 -11.95 12.81 7.25
C ALA A 19 -11.57 14.29 7.21
N VAL A 20 -11.69 14.98 8.34
CA VAL A 20 -11.27 16.39 8.43
C VAL A 20 -10.02 16.50 9.27
N TYR A 21 -9.07 17.27 8.75
CA TYR A 21 -7.85 17.67 9.42
C TYR A 21 -7.97 19.12 9.89
N TRP A 22 -7.64 19.35 11.16
CA TRP A 22 -7.72 20.66 11.80
C TRP A 22 -6.69 20.73 12.93
N GLN A 23 -5.99 21.86 13.06
CA GLN A 23 -5.04 22.11 14.16
C GLN A 23 -4.04 20.96 14.40
N GLY A 24 -3.43 20.45 13.34
CA GLY A 24 -2.36 19.45 13.44
C GLY A 24 -2.82 18.00 13.61
N GLN A 25 -4.13 17.73 13.60
CA GLN A 25 -4.67 16.39 13.82
C GLN A 25 -5.91 16.10 12.99
N ILE A 26 -6.16 14.81 12.74
CA ILE A 26 -7.45 14.35 12.21
C ILE A 26 -8.49 14.50 13.33
N VAL A 27 -9.59 15.20 13.04
CA VAL A 27 -10.66 15.46 14.00
C VAL A 27 -11.31 14.13 14.39
N ALA A 28 -11.34 13.83 15.68
CA ALA A 28 -11.95 12.60 16.20
C ALA A 28 -13.41 12.47 15.75
N GLY A 29 -13.79 11.26 15.29
CA GLY A 29 -15.13 10.98 14.78
C GLY A 29 -15.48 11.61 13.43
N SER A 30 -14.54 12.30 12.77
CA SER A 30 -14.77 12.87 11.44
C SER A 30 -14.61 11.86 10.30
N THR A 31 -13.99 10.70 10.55
CA THR A 31 -13.77 9.69 9.51
C THR A 31 -15.08 9.00 9.13
N MET A 32 -15.44 9.05 7.86
CA MET A 32 -16.59 8.36 7.28
C MET A 32 -16.18 7.53 6.07
N HIS A 33 -16.95 6.47 5.81
CA HIS A 33 -16.68 5.50 4.76
C HIS A 33 -17.87 5.40 3.80
N TYR A 34 -17.56 5.32 2.50
CA TYR A 34 -18.53 5.26 1.42
C TYR A 34 -18.17 4.15 0.44
N ALA A 35 -19.15 3.32 0.09
CA ALA A 35 -19.01 2.35 -0.98
C ALA A 35 -19.18 3.06 -2.33
N ASN A 36 -18.14 3.06 -3.16
CA ASN A 36 -18.12 3.80 -4.43
C ASN A 36 -19.24 3.35 -5.38
N ALA A 37 -19.62 2.07 -5.35
CA ALA A 37 -20.69 1.52 -6.17
C ALA A 37 -22.09 2.10 -5.88
N ARG A 38 -22.25 2.87 -4.79
CA ARG A 38 -23.51 3.54 -4.42
C ARG A 38 -23.51 5.03 -4.78
N MET A 39 -22.46 5.51 -5.43
CA MET A 39 -22.19 6.93 -5.65
C MET A 39 -21.93 7.16 -7.13
N ASP A 40 -22.55 8.20 -7.69
CA ASP A 40 -22.42 8.51 -9.12
C ASP A 40 -21.04 9.08 -9.44
N SER A 41 -20.48 9.86 -8.51
CA SER A 41 -19.22 10.60 -8.68
C SER A 41 -18.52 10.80 -7.33
N PHE A 42 -17.25 11.19 -7.36
CA PHE A 42 -16.52 11.56 -6.14
C PHE A 42 -17.09 12.84 -5.51
N GLU A 43 -17.52 13.79 -6.34
CA GLU A 43 -18.16 15.03 -5.95
C GLU A 43 -19.44 14.76 -5.14
N SER A 44 -20.23 13.75 -5.54
CA SER A 44 -21.39 13.29 -4.77
C SER A 44 -20.99 12.75 -3.39
N VAL A 45 -19.83 12.10 -3.27
CA VAL A 45 -19.29 11.64 -1.97
C VAL A 45 -18.96 12.82 -1.07
N VAL A 46 -18.24 13.80 -1.60
CA VAL A 46 -17.87 15.00 -0.85
C VAL A 46 -19.11 15.78 -0.41
N ALA A 47 -20.08 15.98 -1.31
CA ALA A 47 -21.33 16.67 -0.99
C ALA A 47 -22.11 15.94 0.11
N MET A 48 -22.21 14.61 0.04
CA MET A 48 -22.87 13.80 1.07
C MET A 48 -22.16 13.89 2.42
N TYR A 49 -20.83 13.82 2.43
CA TYR A 49 -20.03 13.95 3.66
C TYR A 49 -20.21 15.31 4.32
N LEU A 50 -20.12 16.39 3.56
CA LEU A 50 -20.28 17.75 4.08
C LEU A 50 -21.69 17.96 4.65
N ALA A 51 -22.72 17.41 3.99
CA ALA A 51 -24.10 17.47 4.48
C ALA A 51 -24.31 16.66 5.77
N GLN A 52 -23.70 15.47 5.88
CA GLN A 52 -23.81 14.59 7.05
C GLN A 52 -23.07 15.14 8.27
N ARG A 53 -21.87 15.69 8.07
CA ARG A 53 -21.02 16.17 9.17
C ARG A 53 -21.53 17.49 9.76
N GLY A 54 -21.93 18.42 8.91
CA GLY A 54 -22.13 19.81 9.32
C GLY A 54 -20.86 20.49 9.86
N GLY A 55 -21.02 21.64 10.51
CA GLY A 55 -19.91 22.41 11.10
C GLY A 55 -19.15 23.27 10.08
N THR A 56 -17.95 23.73 10.47
CA THR A 56 -17.11 24.58 9.62
C THR A 56 -16.69 23.83 8.36
N ARG A 57 -17.04 24.39 7.20
CA ARG A 57 -16.66 23.84 5.89
C ARG A 57 -15.13 23.88 5.75
N PRO A 58 -14.50 22.77 5.33
CA PRO A 58 -13.09 22.80 4.93
C PRO A 58 -12.86 23.73 3.74
N ASN A 59 -11.75 24.47 3.73
CA ASN A 59 -11.35 25.31 2.59
C ASN A 59 -10.44 24.55 1.62
N SER A 60 -9.73 23.54 2.09
CA SER A 60 -8.81 22.76 1.27
C SER A 60 -9.24 21.30 1.18
N LEU A 61 -8.79 20.61 0.13
CA LEU A 61 -9.01 19.19 -0.09
C LEU A 61 -7.70 18.52 -0.53
N CYS A 62 -7.34 17.41 0.12
CA CYS A 62 -6.29 16.52 -0.37
C CYS A 62 -6.88 15.14 -0.66
N VAL A 63 -6.69 14.66 -1.89
CA VAL A 63 -7.22 13.38 -2.38
C VAL A 63 -6.06 12.45 -2.72
N ALA A 64 -5.95 11.35 -1.98
CA ALA A 64 -5.18 10.19 -2.37
C ALA A 64 -6.03 9.27 -3.24
N ILE A 65 -5.53 8.87 -4.42
CA ILE A 65 -6.23 7.98 -5.34
C ILE A 65 -5.43 6.71 -5.64
N ALA A 66 -6.13 5.57 -5.73
CA ALA A 66 -5.57 4.28 -6.13
C ALA A 66 -5.39 4.22 -7.66
N GLY A 67 -4.44 5.01 -8.16
CA GLY A 67 -4.04 5.03 -9.56
C GLY A 67 -2.99 6.09 -9.88
N PRO A 68 -2.60 6.20 -11.16
CA PRO A 68 -1.57 7.13 -11.59
C PRO A 68 -2.05 8.57 -11.44
N VAL A 69 -1.13 9.42 -10.99
CA VAL A 69 -1.31 10.88 -10.90
C VAL A 69 -0.21 11.54 -11.72
N THR A 70 -0.57 12.51 -12.55
CA THR A 70 0.36 13.29 -13.35
C THR A 70 -0.03 14.76 -13.27
N GLY A 71 0.89 15.61 -12.78
CA GLY A 71 0.57 16.99 -12.50
C GLY A 71 -0.49 17.10 -11.41
N ARG A 72 -1.65 17.68 -11.75
CA ARG A 72 -2.78 17.93 -10.84
C ARG A 72 -3.99 17.02 -11.12
N SER A 73 -3.80 15.98 -11.93
CA SER A 73 -4.89 15.13 -12.39
C SER A 73 -4.53 13.65 -12.30
N GLY A 74 -5.55 12.79 -12.20
CA GLY A 74 -5.36 11.34 -12.10
C GLY A 74 -6.66 10.55 -12.30
N ALA A 75 -6.57 9.24 -12.28
CA ALA A 75 -7.73 8.35 -12.43
C ALA A 75 -7.55 7.07 -11.61
N LEU A 76 -8.66 6.48 -11.17
CA LEU A 76 -8.61 5.17 -10.50
C LEU A 76 -8.20 4.09 -11.51
N THR A 77 -7.23 3.25 -11.14
CA THR A 77 -6.82 2.10 -11.96
C THR A 77 -7.97 1.12 -12.19
N ASN A 78 -8.81 0.93 -11.16
CA ASN A 78 -9.95 0.02 -11.17
C ASN A 78 -11.26 0.75 -10.85
N GLY A 79 -11.55 1.84 -11.58
CA GLY A 79 -12.77 2.63 -11.39
C GLY A 79 -13.05 3.60 -12.53
N ALA A 80 -14.25 4.19 -12.53
CA ALA A 80 -14.66 5.15 -13.57
C ALA A 80 -14.30 6.61 -13.24
N TRP A 81 -13.93 6.90 -11.99
CA TRP A 81 -13.72 8.27 -11.53
C TRP A 81 -12.37 8.81 -11.98
N ARG A 82 -12.42 10.06 -12.44
CA ARG A 82 -11.27 10.87 -12.83
C ARG A 82 -11.23 12.09 -11.92
N PHE A 83 -10.03 12.57 -11.67
CA PHE A 83 -9.77 13.65 -10.74
C PHE A 83 -8.96 14.69 -11.48
N ASP A 84 -9.44 15.92 -11.43
CA ASP A 84 -8.68 17.10 -11.83
C ASP A 84 -8.83 18.12 -10.71
N ALA A 85 -7.71 18.58 -10.16
CA ALA A 85 -7.73 19.44 -9.00
C ALA A 85 -8.46 20.76 -9.28
N ASP A 86 -8.35 21.30 -10.50
CA ASP A 86 -8.94 22.58 -10.86
C ASP A 86 -10.46 22.45 -11.07
N ASP A 87 -10.90 21.33 -11.69
CA ASP A 87 -12.32 20.99 -11.77
C ASP A 87 -12.94 20.79 -10.37
N LEU A 88 -12.24 20.08 -9.48
CA LEU A 88 -12.69 19.87 -8.09
C LEU A 88 -12.75 21.18 -7.30
N GLN A 89 -11.78 22.09 -7.50
CA GLN A 89 -11.81 23.44 -6.90
C GLN A 89 -13.08 24.19 -7.33
N GLY A 90 -13.35 24.23 -8.64
CA GLY A 90 -14.50 24.96 -9.19
C GLY A 90 -15.84 24.37 -8.78
N GLN A 91 -15.99 23.04 -8.84
CA GLN A 91 -17.27 22.37 -8.57
C GLN A 91 -17.59 22.26 -7.09
N LEU A 92 -16.58 22.02 -6.24
CA LEU A 92 -16.76 21.82 -4.80
C LEU A 92 -16.43 23.05 -3.96
N GLY A 93 -15.94 24.13 -4.57
CA GLY A 93 -15.68 25.40 -3.91
C GLY A 93 -14.56 25.33 -2.87
N PHE A 94 -13.51 24.56 -3.13
CA PHE A 94 -12.28 24.55 -2.33
C PHE A 94 -11.29 25.58 -2.86
N GLU A 95 -10.55 26.23 -1.96
CA GLU A 95 -9.50 27.19 -2.28
C GLU A 95 -8.21 26.49 -2.74
N ASP A 96 -7.89 25.33 -2.17
CA ASP A 96 -6.74 24.50 -2.56
C ASP A 96 -7.15 23.03 -2.67
N VAL A 97 -6.82 22.41 -3.80
CA VAL A 97 -7.01 20.99 -4.03
C VAL A 97 -5.68 20.36 -4.45
N GLN A 98 -5.34 19.28 -3.78
CA GLN A 98 -4.18 18.44 -4.08
C GLN A 98 -4.67 17.02 -4.40
N VAL A 99 -4.18 16.45 -5.50
CA VAL A 99 -4.41 15.06 -5.87
C VAL A 99 -3.06 14.34 -5.85
N ILE A 100 -2.96 13.26 -5.09
CA ILE A 100 -1.76 12.45 -4.94
C ILE A 100 -2.10 10.96 -5.11
N ASN A 101 -1.09 10.15 -5.40
CA ASN A 101 -1.26 8.71 -5.43
C ASN A 101 -1.39 8.14 -4.00
N ASP A 102 -2.17 7.08 -3.84
CA ASP A 102 -2.42 6.38 -2.57
C ASP A 102 -1.16 5.84 -1.89
N LEU A 103 -0.26 5.22 -2.66
CA LEU A 103 1.00 4.71 -2.13
C LEU A 103 1.93 5.87 -1.74
N ALA A 104 1.95 6.95 -2.52
CA ALA A 104 2.67 8.17 -2.14
C ALA A 104 2.13 8.77 -0.84
N ALA A 105 0.80 8.81 -0.68
CA ALA A 105 0.16 9.24 0.56
C ALA A 105 0.63 8.37 1.75
N LEU A 106 0.67 7.04 1.60
CA LEU A 106 1.21 6.17 2.65
C LEU A 106 2.68 6.45 2.95
N GLY A 107 3.49 6.77 1.94
CA GLY A 107 4.88 7.20 2.13
C GLY A 107 4.97 8.46 3.00
N TYR A 108 4.10 9.45 2.75
CA TYR A 108 4.00 10.65 3.57
C TYR A 108 3.46 10.31 4.96
N ALA A 109 2.60 9.31 5.10
CA ALA A 109 2.00 8.96 6.38
C ALA A 109 3.02 8.45 7.39
N LEU A 110 4.06 7.72 6.96
CA LEU A 110 4.96 6.97 7.85
C LEU A 110 5.45 7.74 9.10
N PRO A 111 5.91 9.00 9.01
CA PRO A 111 6.40 9.74 10.18
C PRO A 111 5.29 10.27 11.11
N ALA A 112 4.01 10.16 10.71
CA ALA A 112 2.84 10.55 11.51
C ALA A 112 1.93 9.38 11.90
N LEU A 113 2.23 8.15 11.45
CA LEU A 113 1.42 7.00 11.82
C LEU A 113 1.54 6.74 13.32
N PRO A 114 0.41 6.56 14.03
CA PRO A 114 0.46 6.15 15.42
C PRO A 114 0.96 4.70 15.50
N THR A 115 1.57 4.32 16.63
CA THR A 115 2.20 3.00 16.80
C THR A 115 1.20 1.85 16.56
N GLU A 116 -0.06 2.03 16.93
CA GLU A 116 -1.15 1.07 16.72
C GLU A 116 -1.58 0.89 15.26
N ALA A 117 -1.23 1.83 14.36
CA ALA A 117 -1.54 1.74 12.94
C ALA A 117 -0.62 0.76 12.18
N VAL A 118 0.43 0.28 12.84
CA VAL A 118 1.40 -0.66 12.27
C VAL A 118 1.67 -1.83 13.20
N GLN A 119 1.75 -3.03 12.63
CA GLN A 119 2.19 -4.23 13.32
C GLN A 119 3.59 -4.59 12.85
N ARG A 120 4.55 -4.73 13.77
CA ARG A 120 5.87 -5.30 13.42
C ARG A 120 5.74 -6.80 13.20
N ILE A 121 6.18 -7.25 12.02
CA ILE A 121 6.18 -8.65 11.62
C ILE A 121 7.51 -9.32 12.04
N GLY A 122 8.63 -8.59 11.96
CA GLY A 122 9.95 -9.11 12.31
C GLY A 122 11.08 -8.11 12.08
N GLY A 123 12.31 -8.61 11.97
CA GLY A 123 13.54 -7.81 11.89
C GLY A 123 13.93 -7.18 13.22
N GLY A 124 14.79 -6.16 13.21
CA GLY A 124 15.30 -5.39 14.35
C GLY A 124 14.51 -4.10 14.63
N ALA A 125 15.15 -3.09 15.22
CA ALA A 125 14.53 -1.78 15.45
C ALA A 125 14.71 -0.87 14.23
N ALA A 126 13.69 -0.06 13.92
CA ALA A 126 13.80 0.98 12.90
C ALA A 126 14.89 1.98 13.27
N GLN A 127 15.69 2.36 12.27
CA GLN A 127 16.69 3.42 12.38
C GLN A 127 16.21 4.65 11.62
N GLU A 128 16.81 5.80 11.91
CA GLU A 128 16.61 6.98 11.09
C GLU A 128 17.10 6.72 9.66
N GLY A 129 16.40 7.32 8.69
CA GLY A 129 16.70 7.19 7.27
C GLY A 129 15.45 6.89 6.46
N GLN A 130 15.66 6.39 5.25
CA GLN A 130 14.56 6.08 4.36
C GLN A 130 13.80 4.81 4.77
N ALA A 131 12.52 4.76 4.43
CA ALA A 131 11.64 3.62 4.58
C ALA A 131 10.92 3.35 3.26
N LEU A 132 10.50 2.12 3.02
CA LEU A 132 9.79 1.75 1.80
C LEU A 132 8.38 1.30 2.15
N VAL A 133 7.37 1.91 1.54
CA VAL A 133 6.01 1.37 1.52
C VAL A 133 5.91 0.38 0.37
N VAL A 134 5.44 -0.83 0.67
CA VAL A 134 5.29 -1.93 -0.29
C VAL A 134 3.80 -2.26 -0.41
N GLY A 135 3.19 -1.88 -1.54
CA GLY A 135 1.80 -2.18 -1.83
C GLY A 135 1.66 -3.55 -2.48
N VAL A 136 0.96 -4.47 -1.83
CA VAL A 136 0.69 -5.84 -2.32
C VAL A 136 -0.81 -6.14 -2.23
N ALA A 137 -1.49 -6.11 -3.37
CA ALA A 137 -2.92 -6.33 -3.48
C ALA A 137 -3.26 -7.03 -4.80
N THR A 138 -4.07 -6.42 -5.67
CA THR A 138 -4.30 -6.88 -7.05
C THR A 138 -3.09 -6.66 -7.94
N GLY A 139 -2.22 -5.72 -7.56
CA GLY A 139 -0.93 -5.44 -8.19
C GLY A 139 0.18 -5.31 -7.16
N PHE A 140 1.35 -4.83 -7.60
CA PHE A 140 2.52 -4.61 -6.76
C PHE A 140 3.18 -3.27 -7.09
N ASN A 141 3.44 -2.42 -6.10
CA ASN A 141 4.27 -1.23 -6.29
C ASN A 141 4.92 -0.76 -4.99
N VAL A 142 5.86 0.18 -5.10
CA VAL A 142 6.56 0.74 -3.94
C VAL A 142 6.61 2.27 -3.97
N SER A 143 6.66 2.87 -2.78
CA SER A 143 7.05 4.27 -2.62
C SER A 143 8.11 4.39 -1.54
N LEU A 144 9.15 5.14 -1.82
CA LEU A 144 10.23 5.44 -0.90
C LEU A 144 9.91 6.72 -0.13
N SER A 145 10.00 6.68 1.20
CA SER A 145 9.84 7.83 2.09
C SER A 145 11.18 8.15 2.74
N GLY A 146 11.62 9.40 2.71
CA GLY A 146 12.90 9.82 3.32
C GLY A 146 13.06 11.34 3.26
N ASP A 147 13.63 11.92 4.33
CA ASP A 147 13.89 13.38 4.44
C ASP A 147 12.67 14.26 4.12
N GLY A 148 11.48 13.84 4.56
CA GLY A 148 10.22 14.55 4.31
C GLY A 148 9.72 14.49 2.86
N ARG A 149 10.34 13.67 2.00
CA ARG A 149 9.97 13.48 0.60
C ARG A 149 9.52 12.06 0.33
N VAL A 150 8.70 11.91 -0.71
CA VAL A 150 8.26 10.61 -1.20
C VAL A 150 8.58 10.47 -2.68
N PHE A 151 9.18 9.35 -3.05
CA PHE A 151 9.45 8.99 -4.43
C PHE A 151 8.67 7.74 -4.79
N GLN A 152 7.98 7.77 -5.92
CA GLN A 152 7.24 6.63 -6.43
C GLN A 152 8.11 5.78 -7.35
N ALA A 153 7.85 4.47 -7.37
CA ALA A 153 8.47 3.58 -8.35
C ALA A 153 7.47 2.52 -8.83
N GLU A 154 7.47 2.30 -10.14
CA GLU A 154 6.72 1.23 -10.82
C GLU A 154 7.44 -0.12 -10.70
N LEU A 155 7.84 -0.49 -9.47
CA LEU A 155 8.63 -1.69 -9.21
C LEU A 155 7.88 -2.97 -9.60
N GLY A 156 6.55 -2.97 -9.61
CA GLY A 156 5.74 -4.08 -10.10
C GLY A 156 6.03 -4.47 -11.55
N HIS A 157 6.39 -3.49 -12.39
CA HIS A 157 6.70 -3.70 -13.81
C HIS A 157 8.17 -4.02 -14.06
N ALA A 158 9.04 -3.91 -13.06
CA ALA A 158 10.43 -4.31 -13.17
C ALA A 158 10.55 -5.84 -13.27
N SER A 159 11.66 -6.30 -13.86
CA SER A 159 11.98 -7.72 -13.98
C SER A 159 12.09 -8.39 -12.61
N LEU A 160 11.59 -9.61 -12.51
CA LEU A 160 11.70 -10.41 -11.29
C LEU A 160 13.18 -10.75 -11.01
N PRO A 161 13.71 -10.48 -9.80
CA PRO A 161 15.12 -10.78 -9.51
C PRO A 161 15.45 -12.26 -9.63
N VAL A 162 16.67 -12.55 -10.10
CA VAL A 162 17.13 -13.94 -10.36
C VAL A 162 17.00 -14.84 -9.14
N ARG A 163 17.28 -14.33 -7.93
CA ARG A 163 17.15 -15.13 -6.69
C ARG A 163 15.70 -15.54 -6.40
N VAL A 164 14.74 -14.66 -6.69
CA VAL A 164 13.31 -14.97 -6.54
C VAL A 164 12.91 -16.02 -7.58
N MET A 165 13.33 -15.82 -8.83
CA MET A 165 13.10 -16.78 -9.93
C MET A 165 13.66 -18.17 -9.60
N GLN A 166 14.80 -18.27 -8.92
CA GLN A 166 15.37 -19.55 -8.48
C GLN A 166 14.49 -20.28 -7.46
N ILE A 167 13.87 -19.56 -6.52
CA ILE A 167 12.90 -20.14 -5.57
C ILE A 167 11.67 -20.67 -6.32
N LEU A 168 11.13 -19.90 -7.27
CA LEU A 168 10.00 -20.37 -8.08
C LEU A 168 10.38 -21.59 -8.92
N LYS A 169 11.57 -21.60 -9.53
CA LYS A 169 12.04 -22.70 -10.37
C LYS A 169 12.24 -24.00 -9.58
N SER A 170 12.60 -23.94 -8.29
CA SER A 170 12.77 -25.15 -7.49
C SER A 170 11.47 -25.90 -7.26
N GLU A 171 10.33 -25.19 -7.22
CA GLU A 171 9.01 -25.80 -6.98
C GLU A 171 8.18 -25.96 -8.27
N LEU A 172 8.29 -25.01 -9.21
CA LEU A 172 7.45 -24.93 -10.42
C LEU A 172 8.16 -25.40 -11.69
N GLY A 173 9.47 -25.70 -11.62
CA GLY A 173 10.26 -26.13 -12.77
C GLY A 173 10.27 -25.09 -13.90
N ALA A 174 10.02 -25.54 -15.13
CA ALA A 174 10.03 -24.67 -16.31
C ALA A 174 8.91 -23.60 -16.29
N ALA A 175 7.78 -23.85 -15.60
CA ALA A 175 6.67 -22.92 -15.53
C ALA A 175 7.00 -21.62 -14.77
N ALA A 176 8.09 -21.60 -13.99
CA ALA A 176 8.57 -20.38 -13.33
C ALA A 176 8.88 -19.24 -14.32
N GLN A 177 9.20 -19.56 -15.59
CA GLN A 177 9.47 -18.56 -16.63
C GLN A 177 8.27 -17.66 -16.95
N ASP A 178 7.07 -18.03 -16.52
CA ASP A 178 5.85 -17.25 -16.71
C ASP A 178 5.72 -16.09 -15.69
N PHE A 179 6.68 -15.93 -14.79
CA PHE A 179 6.78 -14.84 -13.80
C PHE A 179 7.93 -13.90 -14.16
N GLN A 180 7.75 -13.06 -15.18
CA GLN A 180 8.80 -12.20 -15.71
C GLN A 180 8.94 -10.89 -14.93
N THR A 181 7.84 -10.37 -14.36
CA THR A 181 7.85 -9.13 -13.56
C THR A 181 7.55 -9.40 -12.09
N VAL A 182 7.90 -8.42 -11.25
CA VAL A 182 7.60 -8.43 -9.81
C VAL A 182 6.10 -8.62 -9.55
N GLU A 183 5.24 -7.86 -10.23
CA GLU A 183 3.79 -7.92 -10.03
C GLU A 183 3.18 -9.26 -10.47
N GLN A 184 3.70 -9.87 -11.55
CA GLN A 184 3.24 -11.19 -11.98
C GLN A 184 3.43 -12.25 -10.89
N CYS A 185 4.44 -12.08 -10.01
CA CYS A 185 4.68 -12.96 -8.87
C CYS A 185 3.94 -12.48 -7.61
N PHE A 186 4.05 -11.20 -7.26
CA PHE A 186 3.63 -10.66 -5.97
C PHE A 186 2.33 -9.87 -6.05
N SER A 187 1.27 -10.53 -6.48
CA SER A 187 -0.08 -9.96 -6.55
C SER A 187 -1.13 -11.03 -6.30
N GLY A 188 -2.40 -10.65 -6.16
CA GLY A 188 -3.53 -11.58 -6.08
C GLY A 188 -3.51 -12.57 -7.26
N PRO A 189 -3.51 -12.08 -8.52
CA PRO A 189 -3.35 -12.93 -9.70
C PRO A 189 -2.08 -13.79 -9.67
N GLY A 190 -0.96 -13.25 -9.19
CA GLY A 190 0.29 -14.00 -9.02
C GLY A 190 0.17 -15.18 -8.05
N LEU A 191 -0.47 -14.96 -6.89
CA LEU A 191 -0.75 -16.02 -5.92
C LEU A 191 -1.63 -17.13 -6.51
N ALA A 192 -2.71 -16.76 -7.21
CA ALA A 192 -3.60 -17.72 -7.87
C ALA A 192 -2.89 -18.52 -8.97
N LYS A 193 -1.98 -17.87 -9.70
CA LYS A 193 -1.13 -18.53 -10.71
C LYS A 193 -0.16 -19.52 -10.07
N ILE A 194 0.50 -19.13 -8.98
CA ILE A 194 1.38 -20.03 -8.21
C ILE A 194 0.57 -21.24 -7.72
N HIS A 195 -0.62 -21.03 -7.16
CA HIS A 195 -1.49 -22.11 -6.71
C HIS A 195 -1.82 -23.10 -7.82
N THR A 196 -2.23 -22.58 -8.99
CA THR A 196 -2.59 -23.40 -10.14
C THR A 196 -1.41 -24.21 -10.64
N LEU A 197 -0.23 -23.61 -10.74
CA LEU A 197 0.98 -24.30 -11.24
C LEU A 197 1.53 -25.31 -10.24
N LEU A 198 1.43 -25.03 -8.93
CA LEU A 198 1.94 -25.90 -7.87
C LEU A 198 1.00 -27.08 -7.59
N CYS A 199 -0.31 -26.84 -7.62
CA CYS A 199 -1.32 -27.78 -7.13
C CYS A 199 -2.23 -28.34 -8.23
N GLY A 200 -2.20 -27.78 -9.44
CA GLY A 200 -3.06 -28.19 -10.55
C GLY A 200 -4.53 -27.79 -10.40
N ILE A 201 -4.85 -26.92 -9.44
CA ILE A 201 -6.22 -26.51 -9.10
C ILE A 201 -6.29 -24.98 -9.16
N GLN A 202 -7.32 -24.45 -9.82
CA GLN A 202 -7.59 -23.02 -9.82
C GLN A 202 -8.37 -22.61 -8.57
N ALA A 203 -7.97 -21.49 -7.96
CA ALA A 203 -8.67 -20.90 -6.84
C ALA A 203 -8.46 -19.38 -6.81
N GLU A 204 -9.48 -18.67 -6.31
CA GLU A 204 -9.38 -17.23 -6.09
C GLU A 204 -8.38 -16.90 -4.96
N PRO A 205 -7.66 -15.76 -5.02
CA PRO A 205 -6.66 -15.40 -4.00
C PRO A 205 -7.20 -15.40 -2.57
N ALA A 206 -8.46 -14.99 -2.42
CA ALA A 206 -9.13 -14.96 -1.13
C ALA A 206 -9.46 -16.37 -0.59
N ALA A 207 -9.71 -17.34 -1.47
CA ALA A 207 -9.89 -18.74 -1.08
C ALA A 207 -8.56 -19.36 -0.65
N ILE A 208 -7.48 -19.11 -1.40
CA ILE A 208 -6.13 -19.60 -1.08
C ILE A 208 -5.64 -19.06 0.27
N THR A 209 -5.78 -17.74 0.49
CA THR A 209 -5.28 -17.12 1.73
C THR A 209 -6.05 -17.60 2.96
N ARG A 210 -7.37 -17.81 2.88
CA ARG A 210 -8.17 -18.38 3.97
C ARG A 210 -8.08 -19.90 4.09
N GLY A 211 -7.61 -20.57 3.04
CA GLY A 211 -7.53 -22.03 2.98
C GLY A 211 -6.53 -22.60 3.99
N CYS A 212 -6.94 -23.69 4.64
CA CYS A 212 -6.12 -24.45 5.58
C CYS A 212 -5.72 -25.84 5.02
N ASP A 213 -6.17 -26.18 3.82
CA ASP A 213 -5.79 -27.42 3.14
C ASP A 213 -4.33 -27.41 2.70
N ALA A 214 -3.80 -28.59 2.38
CA ALA A 214 -2.39 -28.76 2.02
C ALA A 214 -1.98 -27.93 0.79
N ALA A 215 -2.87 -27.75 -0.20
CA ALA A 215 -2.58 -26.99 -1.41
C ALA A 215 -2.47 -25.49 -1.11
N SER A 216 -3.41 -24.95 -0.33
CA SER A 216 -3.37 -23.56 0.13
C SER A 216 -2.13 -23.27 0.98
N GLN A 217 -1.78 -24.17 1.91
CA GLN A 217 -0.59 -24.01 2.75
C GLN A 217 0.71 -24.08 1.95
N ALA A 218 0.85 -25.02 1.02
CA ALA A 218 2.01 -25.11 0.14
C ALA A 218 2.18 -23.85 -0.71
N THR A 219 1.07 -23.30 -1.22
CA THR A 219 1.08 -22.06 -2.00
C THR A 219 1.53 -20.86 -1.17
N LYS A 220 0.95 -20.69 0.03
CA LYS A 220 1.32 -19.61 0.96
C LYS A 220 2.80 -19.71 1.35
N ALA A 221 3.30 -20.91 1.62
CA ALA A 221 4.70 -21.12 1.96
C ALA A 221 5.65 -20.74 0.81
N LEU A 222 5.37 -21.16 -0.43
CA LEU A 222 6.17 -20.78 -1.60
C LEU A 222 6.13 -19.26 -1.84
N PHE A 223 4.94 -18.66 -1.80
CA PHE A 223 4.78 -17.22 -1.94
C PHE A 223 5.57 -16.45 -0.88
N SER A 224 5.47 -16.85 0.40
CA SER A 224 6.22 -16.23 1.50
C SER A 224 7.73 -16.40 1.36
N ARG A 225 8.22 -17.57 0.92
CA ARG A 225 9.65 -17.77 0.66
C ARG A 225 10.16 -16.83 -0.43
N ALA A 226 9.44 -16.76 -1.55
CA ALA A 226 9.77 -15.87 -2.66
C ALA A 226 9.74 -14.40 -2.22
N LEU A 227 8.71 -14.00 -1.45
CA LEU A 227 8.55 -12.63 -0.96
C LEU A 227 9.68 -12.25 0.01
N GLY A 228 10.06 -13.11 0.94
CA GLY A 228 11.17 -12.82 1.86
C GLY A 228 12.51 -12.67 1.13
N VAL A 229 12.77 -13.49 0.11
CA VAL A 229 13.94 -13.29 -0.76
C VAL A 229 13.86 -11.94 -1.49
N PHE A 230 12.67 -11.53 -1.93
CA PHE A 230 12.49 -10.23 -2.58
C PHE A 230 12.62 -9.05 -1.62
N CYS A 231 12.17 -9.18 -0.36
CA CYS A 231 12.43 -8.20 0.70
C CYS A 231 13.93 -7.92 0.83
N ARG A 232 14.76 -8.96 0.82
CA ARG A 232 16.21 -8.81 0.87
C ARG A 232 16.77 -8.07 -0.35
N GLU A 233 16.25 -8.35 -1.55
CA GLU A 233 16.64 -7.60 -2.76
C GLU A 233 16.26 -6.12 -2.64
N MET A 234 15.04 -5.81 -2.17
CA MET A 234 14.61 -4.43 -1.92
C MET A 234 15.46 -3.75 -0.85
N ILE A 235 15.88 -4.47 0.20
CA ILE A 235 16.77 -3.93 1.23
C ILE A 235 18.09 -3.46 0.63
N TYR A 236 18.70 -4.23 -0.27
CA TYR A 236 19.95 -3.82 -0.92
C TYR A 236 19.75 -2.70 -1.95
N GLN A 237 18.62 -2.68 -2.65
CA GLN A 237 18.33 -1.69 -3.69
C GLN A 237 17.99 -0.31 -3.11
N TYR A 238 17.24 -0.28 -2.02
CA TYR A 238 16.66 0.94 -1.46
C TYR A 238 17.21 1.30 -0.09
N LEU A 239 18.02 0.45 0.55
CA LEU A 239 18.59 0.68 1.87
C LEU A 239 17.59 1.26 2.90
N PRO A 240 16.41 0.65 3.09
CA PRO A 240 15.33 1.22 3.90
C PRO A 240 15.58 0.97 5.39
N LEU A 241 16.53 1.70 5.98
CA LEU A 241 16.92 1.57 7.39
C LEU A 241 15.75 1.82 8.37
N GLY A 242 14.76 2.62 7.95
CA GLY A 242 13.51 2.83 8.68
C GLY A 242 12.52 1.67 8.59
N GLY A 243 12.70 0.75 7.63
CA GLY A 243 11.91 -0.46 7.48
C GLY A 243 11.16 -0.61 6.16
N LEU A 244 10.64 -1.82 5.93
CA LEU A 244 9.68 -2.14 4.88
C LEU A 244 8.26 -2.16 5.48
N TYR A 245 7.36 -1.34 4.96
CA TYR A 245 5.99 -1.19 5.43
C TYR A 245 5.02 -1.74 4.38
N PHE A 246 4.47 -2.93 4.64
CA PHE A 246 3.54 -3.58 3.73
C PHE A 246 2.13 -3.02 3.89
N ASN A 247 1.48 -2.74 2.76
CA ASN A 247 0.06 -2.40 2.68
C ASN A 247 -0.65 -3.23 1.61
N GLY A 248 -1.97 -3.32 1.70
CA GLY A 248 -2.81 -3.97 0.70
C GLY A 248 -3.45 -5.25 1.24
N SER A 249 -4.54 -5.65 0.59
CA SER A 249 -5.36 -6.78 1.04
C SER A 249 -4.60 -8.11 1.03
N LEU A 250 -3.73 -8.32 0.04
CA LEU A 250 -2.92 -9.54 -0.03
C LEU A 250 -1.79 -9.53 0.99
N ALA A 251 -1.10 -8.38 1.16
CA ALA A 251 -0.13 -8.22 2.25
C ALA A 251 -0.75 -8.56 3.61
N ARG A 252 -1.91 -7.99 3.95
CA ARG A 252 -2.63 -8.30 5.20
C ARG A 252 -3.00 -9.78 5.31
N ALA A 253 -3.48 -10.37 4.22
CA ALA A 253 -3.90 -11.76 4.22
C ALA A 253 -2.73 -12.76 4.38
N ILE A 254 -1.52 -12.44 3.90
CA ILE A 254 -0.34 -13.33 4.03
C ILE A 254 0.45 -13.01 5.30
N LEU A 255 0.79 -11.75 5.53
CA LEU A 255 1.67 -11.32 6.62
C LEU A 255 0.96 -11.23 7.98
N GLY A 256 -0.37 -11.31 7.99
CA GLY A 256 -1.17 -11.47 9.21
C GLY A 256 -1.33 -12.93 9.68
N GLN A 257 -0.65 -13.89 9.05
CA GLN A 257 -0.70 -15.32 9.39
C GLN A 257 0.69 -15.84 9.82
N ASP A 258 0.76 -17.07 10.32
CA ASP A 258 2.00 -17.73 10.74
C ASP A 258 3.05 -17.83 9.61
N VAL A 259 2.62 -17.88 8.34
CA VAL A 259 3.51 -17.89 7.17
C VAL A 259 4.31 -16.59 7.00
N ALA A 260 4.02 -15.55 7.79
CA ALA A 260 4.83 -14.34 7.85
C ALA A 260 6.22 -14.62 8.43
N GLU A 261 6.37 -15.61 9.31
CA GLU A 261 7.67 -16.00 9.86
C GLU A 261 8.64 -16.44 8.76
N ILE A 262 8.14 -17.13 7.73
CA ILE A 262 8.93 -17.53 6.56
C ILE A 262 9.49 -16.29 5.84
N VAL A 263 8.67 -15.22 5.70
CA VAL A 263 9.10 -13.97 5.06
C VAL A 263 10.24 -13.34 5.86
N VAL A 264 10.07 -13.25 7.18
CA VAL A 264 11.09 -12.70 8.10
C VAL A 264 12.38 -13.50 8.04
N GLN A 265 12.30 -14.84 8.11
CA GLN A 265 13.47 -15.71 8.05
C GLN A 265 14.22 -15.57 6.72
N GLU A 266 13.53 -15.56 5.59
CA GLU A 266 14.17 -15.42 4.27
C GLU A 266 14.75 -14.02 4.04
N ALA A 267 14.07 -12.97 4.50
CA ALA A 267 14.56 -11.59 4.44
C ALA A 267 15.80 -11.41 5.34
N GLY A 268 15.80 -12.06 6.51
CA GLY A 268 16.85 -12.01 7.52
C GLY A 268 18.14 -12.74 7.15
N LYS A 269 18.12 -13.60 6.12
CA LYS A 269 19.31 -14.32 5.64
C LYS A 269 20.27 -13.36 4.92
N ASP A 270 21.07 -12.65 5.68
CA ASP A 270 22.15 -11.78 5.20
C ASP A 270 23.51 -12.36 5.62
N ALA A 271 24.13 -13.13 4.72
CA ALA A 271 25.50 -13.60 4.91
C ALA A 271 26.55 -12.53 4.56
N ALA A 272 26.11 -11.43 3.93
CA ALA A 272 26.94 -10.27 3.66
C ALA A 272 26.87 -9.28 4.85
N PHE A 273 27.72 -8.26 4.84
CA PHE A 273 27.66 -7.12 5.77
C PHE A 273 27.50 -7.46 7.27
N ALA A 274 28.06 -8.59 7.71
CA ALA A 274 27.94 -9.11 9.07
C ALA A 274 26.48 -9.29 9.55
N GLY A 275 25.54 -9.55 8.64
CA GLY A 275 24.13 -9.75 8.96
C GLY A 275 23.33 -8.48 9.21
N ARG A 276 23.95 -7.29 9.08
CA ARG A 276 23.30 -6.01 9.39
C ARG A 276 21.98 -5.81 8.66
N PHE A 277 21.89 -6.22 7.39
CA PHE A 277 20.67 -6.01 6.61
C PHE A 277 19.58 -7.05 6.90
N GLY A 278 19.91 -8.14 7.59
CA GLY A 278 18.93 -9.07 8.11
C GLY A 278 18.08 -8.50 9.25
N GLU A 279 18.54 -7.41 9.88
CA GLU A 279 17.86 -6.73 10.99
C GLU A 279 16.94 -5.59 10.54
N ILE A 280 16.73 -5.38 9.24
CA ILE A 280 15.80 -4.35 8.77
C ILE A 280 14.37 -4.74 9.17
N PRO A 281 13.63 -3.87 9.88
CA PRO A 281 12.30 -4.22 10.34
C PRO A 281 11.30 -4.34 9.19
N LEU A 282 10.40 -5.31 9.34
CA LEU A 282 9.24 -5.49 8.48
C LEU A 282 7.98 -5.14 9.26
N TYR A 283 7.14 -4.27 8.69
CA TYR A 283 5.89 -3.80 9.28
C TYR A 283 4.71 -4.09 8.36
N LEU A 284 3.54 -4.36 8.94
CA LEU A 284 2.26 -4.39 8.25
C LEU A 284 1.46 -3.15 8.66
N ILE A 285 1.01 -2.35 7.69
CA ILE A 285 0.06 -1.25 7.93
C ILE A 285 -1.33 -1.88 8.10
N THR A 286 -1.86 -1.79 9.32
CA THR A 286 -3.14 -2.36 9.74
C THR A 286 -4.27 -1.34 9.73
N ASP A 287 -3.95 -0.05 9.83
CA ASP A 287 -4.92 1.03 9.76
C ASP A 287 -5.35 1.33 8.32
N ASP A 288 -6.63 1.07 8.05
CA ASP A 288 -7.28 1.35 6.77
C ASP A 288 -7.41 2.86 6.47
N THR A 289 -7.13 3.72 7.44
CA THR A 289 -7.16 5.19 7.34
C THR A 289 -5.76 5.81 7.19
N ALA A 290 -4.70 5.00 7.15
CA ALA A 290 -3.30 5.44 7.09
C ALA A 290 -3.02 6.49 5.99
N ALA A 291 -3.63 6.34 4.80
CA ALA A 291 -3.44 7.29 3.69
C ALA A 291 -3.94 8.71 4.02
N LEU A 292 -4.92 8.86 4.92
CA LEU A 292 -5.42 10.16 5.36
C LEU A 292 -4.34 10.94 6.14
N TYR A 293 -3.55 10.27 6.98
CA TYR A 293 -2.39 10.90 7.63
C TYR A 293 -1.37 11.42 6.61
N GLY A 294 -1.19 10.66 5.52
CA GLY A 294 -0.39 11.05 4.38
C GLY A 294 -0.87 12.32 3.70
N CYS A 295 -2.17 12.36 3.38
CA CYS A 295 -2.83 13.53 2.81
C CYS A 295 -2.65 14.76 3.71
N ALA A 296 -2.83 14.58 5.03
CA ALA A 296 -2.68 15.65 6.01
C ALA A 296 -1.27 16.24 6.02
N ARG A 297 -0.24 15.38 6.00
CA ARG A 297 1.15 15.84 5.95
C ARG A 297 1.47 16.51 4.63
N TYR A 298 1.09 15.91 3.50
CA TYR A 298 1.40 16.44 2.17
C TYR A 298 0.90 17.88 1.97
N ILE A 299 -0.36 18.14 2.34
CA ILE A 299 -0.96 19.47 2.16
C ILE A 299 -0.53 20.49 3.23
N SER A 300 0.04 20.04 4.35
CA SER A 300 0.51 20.94 5.42
C SER A 300 1.93 21.46 5.20
N GLY A 301 2.72 20.84 4.31
CA GLY A 301 4.13 21.15 4.09
C GLY A 301 5.06 20.42 5.05
#